data_AF-A0A8B6GS51-F1
#
_entry.id   AF-A0A8B6GS51-F1
#
_cell.length_a   1.000
_cell.length_b   1.000
_cell.length_c   1.000
_cell.angle_alpha   90.00
_cell.angle_beta   90.00
_cell.angle_gamma   90.00
#
_symmetry.space_group_name_H-M   'P 1'
#
loop_
_entity.id
_entity.type
_entity.pdbx_description
1 polymer ?
#
loop_
_entity_poly.entity_id
_entity_poly.type
_entity_poly.pdbx_seq_one_letter_code
_entity_poly.pdbx_strand_id
1 'polypeptide(L)'
;MTKTVKKVSKRIDEVEKSMEFMNQNFESSKSESEYLKTTITEIKSEHGEMVNGFDCLSTDMDEFHERHVDLQIRSMRENLVFTGIPELSENEPSEQTEDFMKFQKEVNDRRKLRWPYYKEAKQQGQKTHFKRDKLFINGAEIGPPTDHHMETDKRQQQETEGARQKEPPRRGPQQNNDRSRGAPRRRGKHS
;
A
#
# COMPACT_ATOMS: atom_id res chain seq x y z
N MET A 1 -67.95 -18.98 -39.01
CA MET A 1 -67.32 -17.76 -38.44
C MET A 1 -67.08 -17.81 -36.93
N THR A 2 -68.00 -18.37 -36.13
CA THR A 2 -67.91 -18.37 -34.65
C THR A 2 -66.67 -19.05 -34.05
N LYS A 3 -66.15 -20.12 -34.67
CA LYS A 3 -64.93 -20.83 -34.17
C LYS A 3 -63.67 -19.97 -34.23
N THR A 4 -63.48 -19.21 -35.29
CA THR A 4 -62.32 -18.32 -35.47
C THR A 4 -62.34 -17.18 -34.46
N VAL A 5 -63.52 -16.58 -34.23
CA VAL A 5 -63.71 -15.51 -33.23
C VAL A 5 -63.35 -16.01 -31.83
N LYS A 6 -63.80 -17.21 -31.43
CA LYS A 6 -63.44 -17.81 -30.14
C LYS A 6 -61.93 -18.03 -29.98
N LYS A 7 -61.24 -18.49 -31.03
CA LYS A 7 -59.79 -18.68 -31.01
C LYS A 7 -59.04 -17.35 -30.87
N VAL A 8 -59.50 -16.30 -31.56
CA VAL A 8 -58.90 -14.96 -31.47
C VAL A 8 -59.11 -14.38 -30.07
N SER A 9 -60.33 -14.46 -29.53
CA SER A 9 -60.64 -14.01 -28.16
C SER A 9 -59.70 -14.64 -27.14
N LYS A 10 -59.51 -15.97 -27.18
CA LYS A 10 -58.59 -16.66 -26.26
C LYS A 10 -57.14 -16.16 -26.38
N ARG A 11 -56.67 -15.88 -27.60
CA ARG A 11 -55.31 -15.35 -27.81
C ARG A 11 -55.18 -13.92 -27.30
N ILE A 12 -56.23 -13.11 -27.38
CA ILE A 12 -56.26 -11.77 -26.79
C ILE A 12 -56.11 -11.87 -25.28
N ASP A 13 -56.90 -12.73 -24.62
CA ASP A 13 -56.82 -12.94 -23.16
C ASP A 13 -55.42 -13.41 -22.72
N GLU A 14 -54.77 -14.27 -23.50
CA GLU A 14 -53.39 -14.74 -23.23
C GLU A 14 -52.37 -13.61 -23.38
N VAL A 15 -52.54 -12.75 -24.39
CA VAL A 15 -51.66 -11.58 -24.62
C VAL A 15 -51.84 -10.55 -23.51
N GLU A 16 -53.07 -10.27 -23.08
CA GLU A 16 -53.36 -9.33 -21.99
C GLU A 16 -52.71 -9.79 -20.68
N LYS A 17 -52.86 -11.08 -20.33
CA LYS A 17 -52.19 -11.64 -19.14
C LYS A 17 -50.66 -11.57 -19.23
N SER A 18 -50.10 -11.84 -20.40
CA SER A 18 -48.65 -11.71 -20.64
C SER A 18 -48.21 -10.25 -20.49
N MET A 19 -49.00 -9.30 -20.99
CA MET A 19 -48.73 -7.86 -20.88
C MET A 19 -48.78 -7.37 -19.43
N GLU A 20 -49.77 -7.81 -18.64
CA GLU A 20 -49.85 -7.51 -17.20
C GLU A 20 -48.63 -8.02 -16.46
N PHE A 21 -48.23 -9.28 -16.72
CA PHE A 21 -47.04 -9.87 -16.10
C PHE A 21 -45.75 -9.12 -16.48
N MET A 22 -45.58 -8.78 -17.76
CA MET A 22 -44.42 -7.99 -18.21
C MET A 22 -44.40 -6.61 -17.56
N ASN A 23 -45.55 -5.96 -17.42
CA ASN A 23 -45.64 -4.64 -16.79
C ASN A 23 -45.31 -4.70 -15.29
N GLN A 24 -45.79 -5.72 -14.59
CA GLN A 24 -45.44 -5.95 -13.18
C GLN A 24 -43.93 -6.18 -12.99
N ASN A 25 -43.32 -7.00 -13.85
CA ASN A 25 -41.87 -7.22 -13.82
C ASN A 25 -41.09 -5.95 -14.15
N PHE A 26 -41.57 -5.16 -15.11
CA PHE A 26 -40.95 -3.90 -15.48
C PHE A 26 -40.95 -2.90 -14.30
N GLU A 27 -42.07 -2.73 -13.62
CA GLU A 27 -42.15 -1.86 -12.43
C GLU A 27 -41.30 -2.38 -11.27
N SER A 28 -41.23 -3.70 -11.08
CA SER A 28 -40.35 -4.32 -10.08
C SER A 28 -38.87 -4.01 -10.37
N SER A 29 -38.41 -4.28 -11.59
CA SER A 29 -37.02 -3.97 -12.02
C SER A 29 -36.70 -2.49 -11.96
N LYS A 30 -37.67 -1.62 -12.28
CA LYS A 30 -37.51 -0.17 -12.17
C LYS A 30 -37.32 0.26 -10.72
N SER A 31 -38.12 -0.28 -9.80
CA SER A 31 -37.98 0.02 -8.37
C SER A 31 -36.64 -0.46 -7.81
N GLU A 32 -36.15 -1.63 -8.21
CA GLU A 32 -34.83 -2.14 -7.84
C GLU A 32 -33.71 -1.26 -8.40
N SER A 33 -33.83 -0.82 -9.66
CA SER A 33 -32.87 0.10 -10.29
C SER A 33 -32.76 1.43 -9.55
N GLU A 34 -33.89 2.01 -9.12
CA GLU A 34 -33.89 3.24 -8.32
C GLU A 34 -33.24 3.02 -6.94
N TYR A 35 -33.54 1.92 -6.27
CA TYR A 35 -32.90 1.57 -5.00
C TYR A 35 -31.37 1.42 -5.11
N LEU A 36 -30.91 0.71 -6.16
CA LEU A 36 -29.49 0.54 -6.42
C LEU A 36 -28.80 1.88 -6.73
N LYS A 37 -29.46 2.79 -7.47
CA LYS A 37 -28.93 4.15 -7.70
C LYS A 37 -28.75 4.91 -6.39
N THR A 38 -29.75 4.90 -5.50
CA THR A 38 -29.65 5.55 -4.18
C THR A 38 -28.49 4.98 -3.36
N THR A 39 -28.38 3.65 -3.31
CA THR A 39 -27.29 2.98 -2.58
C THR A 39 -25.92 3.34 -3.16
N ILE A 40 -25.78 3.43 -4.49
CA ILE A 40 -24.55 3.86 -5.16
C ILE A 40 -24.22 5.31 -4.80
N THR A 41 -25.21 6.20 -4.73
CA THR A 41 -24.98 7.60 -4.34
C THR A 41 -24.54 7.73 -2.89
N GLU A 42 -25.10 6.94 -1.98
CA GLU A 42 -24.69 6.90 -0.56
C GLU A 42 -23.24 6.42 -0.42
N ILE A 43 -22.91 5.27 -1.02
CA ILE A 43 -21.54 4.72 -0.99
C ILE A 43 -20.54 5.72 -1.59
N LYS A 44 -20.90 6.44 -2.66
CA LYS A 44 -20.04 7.48 -3.24
C LYS A 44 -19.80 8.64 -2.28
N SER A 45 -20.82 9.04 -1.52
CA SER A 45 -20.69 10.08 -0.49
C SER A 45 -19.76 9.64 0.64
N GLU A 46 -19.99 8.45 1.19
CA GLU A 46 -19.16 7.87 2.26
C GLU A 46 -17.70 7.68 1.82
N HIS A 47 -17.48 7.21 0.58
CA HIS A 47 -16.14 7.10 0.02
C HIS A 47 -15.46 8.47 -0.09
N GLY A 48 -16.20 9.51 -0.47
CA GLY A 48 -15.69 10.89 -0.50
C GLY A 48 -15.24 11.38 0.87
N GLU A 49 -16.05 11.14 1.92
CA GLU A 49 -15.69 11.48 3.29
C GLU A 49 -14.46 10.71 3.78
N MET A 50 -14.36 9.42 3.45
CA MET A 50 -13.20 8.60 3.81
C MET A 50 -11.91 9.10 3.14
N VAL A 51 -11.95 9.43 1.85
CA VAL A 51 -10.80 9.97 1.12
C VAL A 51 -10.34 11.28 1.75
N ASN A 52 -11.27 12.19 2.05
CA ASN A 52 -10.93 13.44 2.74
C ASN A 52 -10.30 13.19 4.12
N GLY A 53 -10.80 12.20 4.86
CA GLY A 53 -10.22 11.79 6.14
C GLY A 53 -8.79 11.26 6.02
N PHE A 54 -8.48 10.52 4.95
CA PHE A 54 -7.11 10.07 4.66
C PHE A 54 -6.18 11.24 4.35
N ASP A 55 -6.64 12.24 3.58
CA ASP A 55 -5.83 13.42 3.25
C ASP A 55 -5.52 14.26 4.50
N CYS A 56 -6.49 14.44 5.40
CA CYS A 56 -6.28 15.09 6.68
C CYS A 56 -5.25 14.31 7.53
N LEU A 57 -5.39 12.99 7.63
CA LEU A 57 -4.47 12.17 8.40
C LEU A 57 -3.04 12.15 7.81
N SER A 58 -2.92 12.16 6.49
CA SER A 58 -1.61 12.28 5.82
C SER A 58 -0.92 13.59 6.20
N THR A 59 -1.69 14.70 6.21
CA THR A 59 -1.19 16.01 6.61
C THR A 59 -0.72 16.01 8.07
N ASP A 60 -1.49 15.42 8.99
CA ASP A 60 -1.12 15.30 10.41
C ASP A 60 0.16 14.48 10.61
N MET A 61 0.36 13.43 9.82
CA MET A 61 1.58 12.62 9.86
C MET A 61 2.80 13.40 9.39
N ASP A 62 2.67 14.21 8.34
CA ASP A 62 3.75 15.08 7.88
C ASP A 62 4.12 16.13 8.95
N GLU A 63 3.12 16.77 9.58
CA GLU A 63 3.35 17.72 10.67
C GLU A 63 3.98 17.06 11.90
N PHE A 64 3.56 15.85 12.25
CA PHE A 64 4.16 15.09 13.33
C PHE A 64 5.63 14.73 13.03
N HIS A 65 5.92 14.32 11.79
CA HIS A 65 7.28 13.99 11.36
C HIS A 65 8.19 15.21 11.44
N GLU A 66 7.73 16.38 10.97
CA GLU A 66 8.48 17.63 11.05
C GLU A 66 8.82 18.00 12.51
N ARG A 67 7.82 17.95 13.40
CA ARG A 67 8.04 18.21 14.83
C ARG A 67 9.01 17.23 15.47
N HIS A 68 8.93 15.95 15.10
CA HIS A 68 9.84 14.93 15.58
C HIS A 68 11.29 15.23 15.17
N VAL A 69 11.50 15.59 13.90
CA VAL A 69 12.82 15.96 13.36
C VAL A 69 13.37 17.20 14.08
N ASP A 70 12.57 18.26 14.24
CA ASP A 70 13.00 19.48 14.95
C ASP A 70 13.41 19.17 16.40
N LEU A 71 12.59 18.40 17.12
CA LEU A 71 12.89 18.00 18.50
C LEU A 71 14.17 17.18 18.59
N GLN A 72 14.39 16.26 17.65
CA GLN A 72 15.61 15.47 17.58
C GLN A 72 16.84 16.35 17.32
N ILE A 73 16.76 17.31 16.40
CA ILE A 73 17.84 18.25 16.10
C ILE A 73 18.19 19.07 17.35
N ARG A 74 17.20 19.61 18.06
CA ARG A 74 17.43 20.39 19.29
C ARG A 74 18.03 19.54 20.41
N SER A 75 17.50 18.35 20.63
CA SER A 75 18.03 17.42 21.63
C SER A 75 19.47 17.01 21.32
N MET A 76 19.79 16.73 20.05
CA MET A 76 21.16 16.41 19.64
C MET A 76 22.11 17.60 19.82
N ARG A 77 21.66 18.83 19.56
CA ARG A 77 22.45 20.05 19.77
C ARG A 77 22.82 20.25 21.24
N GLU A 78 21.86 20.05 22.15
CA GLU A 78 22.06 20.24 23.59
C GLU A 78 22.97 19.17 24.21
N ASN A 79 23.10 18.02 23.55
CA ASN A 79 24.00 16.94 23.97
C ASN A 79 25.46 17.11 23.48
N LEU A 80 25.75 18.13 22.66
CA LEU A 80 27.12 18.43 22.23
C LEU A 80 27.86 19.24 23.30
N VAL A 81 28.28 18.56 24.37
CA VAL A 81 29.25 19.12 25.31
C VAL A 81 30.66 18.77 24.82
N PHE A 82 31.33 19.72 24.18
CA PHE A 82 32.72 19.56 23.77
C PHE A 82 33.66 19.81 24.95
N THR A 83 33.82 18.82 25.82
CA THR A 83 34.91 18.83 26.81
C THR A 83 36.16 18.18 26.22
N GLY A 84 37.33 18.79 26.41
CA GLY A 84 38.62 18.17 26.06
C GLY A 84 39.06 18.32 24.61
N ILE A 85 38.42 19.18 23.81
CA ILE A 85 39.07 19.74 22.62
C ILE A 85 40.06 20.79 23.14
N PRO A 86 41.39 20.57 23.08
CA PRO A 86 42.33 21.64 23.38
C PRO A 86 42.04 22.77 22.39
N GLU A 87 41.84 23.99 22.89
CA GLU A 87 41.78 25.18 22.06
C GLU A 87 43.12 25.25 21.32
N LEU A 88 43.15 24.76 20.08
CA LEU A 88 44.33 24.76 19.25
C LEU A 88 44.61 26.21 18.89
N SER A 89 45.69 26.72 19.45
CA SER A 89 46.23 28.06 19.19
C SER A 89 46.40 28.29 17.68
N GLU A 90 45.71 29.32 17.19
CA GLU A 90 45.92 30.16 15.99
C GLU A 90 46.26 29.54 14.61
N ASN A 91 46.49 28.23 14.47
CA ASN A 91 46.77 27.62 13.16
C ASN A 91 45.51 26.93 12.59
N GLU A 92 44.83 27.64 11.70
CA GLU A 92 43.88 27.20 10.64
C GLU A 92 43.08 25.88 10.93
N PRO A 93 42.02 25.94 11.74
CA PRO A 93 41.05 24.84 11.94
C PRO A 93 40.22 24.46 10.69
N SER A 94 40.48 25.11 9.56
CA SER A 94 39.78 24.95 8.29
C SER A 94 40.09 23.59 7.63
N GLU A 95 41.36 23.21 7.54
CA GLU A 95 41.80 22.04 6.75
C GLU A 95 41.32 20.70 7.35
N GLN A 96 41.41 20.53 8.67
CA GLN A 96 40.93 19.30 9.33
C GLN A 96 39.42 19.13 9.23
N THR A 97 38.68 20.24 9.22
CA THR A 97 37.22 20.23 9.07
C THR A 97 36.83 19.86 7.63
N GLU A 98 37.57 20.36 6.64
CA GLU A 98 37.34 20.00 5.24
C GLU A 98 37.58 18.53 4.96
N ASP A 99 38.66 17.95 5.48
CA ASP A 99 38.98 16.54 5.24
C ASP A 99 37.95 15.60 5.88
N PHE A 100 37.44 15.96 7.06
CA PHE A 100 36.33 15.24 7.67
C PHE A 100 35.03 15.34 6.84
N MET A 101 34.71 16.54 6.33
CA MET A 101 33.54 16.74 5.45
C MET A 101 33.67 15.94 4.15
N LYS A 102 34.86 15.91 3.53
CA LYS A 102 35.16 15.11 2.33
C LYS A 102 34.94 13.62 2.60
N PHE A 103 35.43 13.11 3.74
CA PHE A 103 35.24 11.72 4.14
C PHE A 103 33.75 11.35 4.32
N GLN A 104 32.97 12.19 5.00
CA GLN A 104 31.53 11.96 5.19
C GLN A 104 30.77 11.91 3.87
N LYS A 105 31.11 12.80 2.93
CA LYS A 105 30.52 12.84 1.59
C LYS A 105 30.82 11.54 0.83
N GLU A 106 32.07 11.08 0.82
CA GLU A 106 32.48 9.85 0.14
C GLU A 106 31.78 8.60 0.71
N VAL A 107 31.64 8.51 2.04
CA VAL A 107 30.89 7.42 2.69
C VAL A 107 29.41 7.42 2.28
N ASN A 108 28.78 8.59 2.23
CA ASN A 108 27.36 8.71 1.83
C ASN A 108 27.16 8.36 0.35
N ASP A 109 28.05 8.79 -0.53
CA ASP A 109 27.94 8.45 -1.96
C ASP A 109 28.13 6.95 -2.20
N ARG A 110 29.06 6.29 -1.48
CA ARG A 110 29.17 4.82 -1.47
C ARG A 110 27.89 4.12 -0.99
N ARG A 111 27.23 4.64 0.03
CA ARG A 111 25.95 4.08 0.52
C ARG A 111 24.83 4.24 -0.48
N LYS A 112 24.73 5.38 -1.17
CA LYS A 112 23.73 5.60 -2.23
C LYS A 112 23.82 4.54 -3.33
N LEU A 113 25.04 4.18 -3.75
CA LEU A 113 25.26 3.13 -4.75
C LEU A 113 24.79 1.73 -4.27
N ARG A 114 24.90 1.46 -2.97
CA ARG A 114 24.55 0.16 -2.36
C ARG A 114 23.09 0.07 -1.92
N TRP A 115 22.39 1.20 -1.85
CA TRP A 115 21.01 1.29 -1.37
C TRP A 115 19.99 0.47 -2.18
N PRO A 116 20.07 0.39 -3.53
CA PRO A 116 19.16 -0.44 -4.32
C PRO A 116 19.25 -1.93 -3.92
N TYR A 117 20.45 -2.47 -3.81
CA TYR A 117 20.69 -3.86 -3.39
C TYR A 117 20.18 -4.14 -1.98
N TYR A 118 20.34 -3.18 -1.06
CA TYR A 118 19.77 -3.29 0.29
C TYR A 118 18.25 -3.42 0.24
N LYS A 119 17.57 -2.59 -0.55
CA LYS A 119 16.11 -2.63 -0.71
C LYS A 119 15.65 -3.95 -1.31
N GLU A 120 16.31 -4.40 -2.37
CA GLU A 120 15.98 -5.66 -3.05
C GLU A 120 16.14 -6.87 -2.13
N ALA A 121 17.29 -7.01 -1.46
CA ALA A 121 17.52 -8.12 -0.54
C ALA A 121 16.55 -8.10 0.66
N LYS A 122 16.17 -6.91 1.13
CA LYS A 122 15.15 -6.78 2.19
C LYS A 122 13.76 -7.20 1.70
N GLN A 123 13.39 -6.88 0.46
CA GLN A 123 12.16 -7.35 -0.17
C GLN A 123 12.14 -8.88 -0.33
N GLN A 124 13.30 -9.49 -0.57
CA GLN A 124 13.49 -10.95 -0.61
C GLN A 124 13.58 -11.60 0.79
N GLY A 125 13.43 -10.84 1.88
CA GLY A 125 13.47 -11.37 3.25
C GLY A 125 14.86 -11.76 3.76
N GLN A 126 15.93 -11.33 3.08
CA GLN A 126 17.31 -11.61 3.48
C GLN A 126 17.75 -10.72 4.66
N LYS A 127 18.69 -11.21 5.47
CA LYS A 127 19.24 -10.43 6.58
C LYS A 127 20.27 -9.44 6.06
N THR A 128 19.95 -8.15 6.14
CA THR A 128 20.80 -7.07 5.62
C THR A 128 21.20 -6.06 6.69
N HIS A 129 22.44 -5.58 6.67
CA HIS A 129 22.90 -4.47 7.50
C HIS A 129 24.09 -3.73 6.87
N PHE A 130 24.24 -2.45 7.21
CA PHE A 130 25.42 -1.66 6.85
C PHE A 130 26.40 -1.61 8.01
N LYS A 131 27.69 -1.82 7.73
CA LYS A 131 28.78 -1.56 8.68
C LYS A 131 29.72 -0.55 8.03
N ARG A 132 29.70 0.69 8.55
CA ARG A 132 30.35 1.87 7.91
C ARG A 132 29.81 2.10 6.49
N ASP A 133 30.61 1.85 5.47
CA ASP A 133 30.33 2.02 4.05
C ASP A 133 30.02 0.70 3.32
N LYS A 134 30.10 -0.43 4.03
CA LYS A 134 29.97 -1.78 3.48
C LYS A 134 28.58 -2.36 3.74
N LEU A 135 27.98 -2.96 2.72
CA LEU A 135 26.70 -3.65 2.79
C LEU A 135 26.94 -5.15 3.00
N PHE A 136 26.34 -5.72 4.05
CA PHE A 136 26.37 -7.15 4.33
C PHE A 136 25.00 -7.76 4.10
N ILE A 137 24.95 -8.83 3.31
CA ILE A 137 23.74 -9.60 3.00
C ILE A 137 24.00 -11.05 3.40
N ASN A 138 23.20 -11.58 4.32
CA ASN A 138 23.37 -12.91 4.91
C ASN A 138 24.79 -13.15 5.49
N GLY A 139 25.43 -12.08 5.98
CA GLY A 139 26.78 -12.13 6.57
C GLY A 139 27.92 -11.99 5.57
N ALA A 140 27.66 -11.98 4.25
CA ALA A 140 28.68 -11.75 3.23
C ALA A 140 28.75 -10.26 2.85
N GLU A 141 29.98 -9.72 2.72
CA GLU A 141 30.20 -8.37 2.20
C GLU A 141 29.95 -8.36 0.69
N ILE A 142 29.01 -7.52 0.24
CA ILE A 142 28.84 -7.29 -1.19
C ILE A 142 29.89 -6.26 -1.62
N GLY A 143 30.67 -6.56 -2.67
CA GLY A 143 31.62 -5.59 -3.24
C GLY A 143 30.91 -4.39 -3.87
N PRO A 144 31.62 -3.29 -4.21
CA PRO A 144 31.06 -2.33 -5.14
C PRO A 144 30.64 -3.06 -6.43
N PRO A 145 29.53 -2.66 -7.08
CA PRO A 145 29.16 -3.23 -8.37
C PRO A 145 30.34 -3.03 -9.31
N THR A 146 30.98 -4.13 -9.68
CA THR A 146 31.95 -4.13 -10.77
C THR A 146 31.13 -3.91 -12.04
N ASP A 147 31.52 -2.96 -12.89
CA ASP A 147 30.76 -2.55 -14.10
C ASP A 147 30.38 -3.71 -15.04
N HIS A 148 30.93 -4.91 -14.81
CA HIS A 148 30.64 -6.13 -15.55
C HIS A 148 29.34 -6.87 -15.16
N HIS A 149 28.58 -6.45 -14.14
CA HIS A 149 27.42 -7.23 -13.68
C HIS A 149 26.02 -6.68 -14.03
N MET A 150 25.92 -5.59 -14.79
CA MET A 150 24.62 -5.07 -15.26
C MET A 150 24.01 -5.85 -16.45
N GLU A 151 24.71 -6.85 -17.01
CA GLU A 151 24.31 -7.48 -18.28
C GLU A 151 23.77 -8.93 -18.15
N THR A 152 23.84 -9.55 -16.97
CA THR A 152 23.52 -10.98 -16.83
C THR A 152 22.08 -11.32 -16.42
N ASP A 153 21.25 -10.36 -16.02
CA ASP A 153 19.91 -10.67 -15.48
C ASP A 153 18.72 -10.39 -16.43
N LYS A 154 18.98 -10.21 -17.73
CA LYS A 154 17.92 -10.20 -18.75
C LYS A 154 17.75 -11.52 -19.52
N ARG A 155 18.62 -12.51 -19.30
CA ARG A 155 18.56 -13.80 -20.03
C ARG A 155 17.85 -14.94 -19.32
N GLN A 156 17.55 -14.86 -18.02
CA GLN A 156 16.83 -15.93 -17.32
C GLN A 156 15.30 -15.73 -17.21
N GLN A 157 14.75 -14.64 -17.76
CA GLN A 157 13.29 -14.46 -17.84
C GLN A 157 12.67 -14.91 -19.18
N GLN A 158 13.45 -15.41 -20.15
CA GLN A 158 12.92 -15.88 -21.45
C GLN A 158 12.72 -17.40 -21.57
N GLU A 159 13.04 -18.21 -20.56
CA GLU A 159 12.86 -19.68 -20.63
C GLU A 159 11.69 -20.24 -19.80
N THR A 160 10.84 -19.39 -19.19
CA THR A 160 9.64 -19.85 -18.45
C THR A 160 8.30 -19.47 -19.07
N GLU A 161 8.25 -18.98 -20.31
CA GLU A 161 6.97 -18.73 -21.03
C GLU A 161 6.48 -19.94 -21.86
N GLY A 162 7.21 -21.07 -21.84
CA GLY A 162 6.91 -22.23 -22.68
C GLY A 162 6.11 -23.37 -22.02
N ALA A 163 5.42 -23.18 -20.90
CA ALA A 163 4.57 -24.24 -20.33
C ALA A 163 3.53 -23.72 -19.32
N ARG A 164 2.43 -23.11 -19.78
CA ARG A 164 1.22 -22.98 -18.94
C ARG A 164 0.01 -23.54 -19.66
N GLN A 165 -0.18 -24.83 -19.43
CA GLN A 165 -1.43 -25.55 -19.65
C GLN A 165 -2.55 -24.93 -18.79
N LYS A 166 -3.72 -24.79 -19.43
CA LYS A 166 -5.10 -24.77 -18.88
C LYS A 166 -5.25 -24.31 -17.42
N GLU A 167 -5.69 -23.07 -17.25
CA GLU A 167 -6.24 -22.57 -15.99
C GLU A 167 -7.48 -23.40 -15.57
N PRO A 168 -7.55 -23.87 -14.31
CA PRO A 168 -8.81 -24.33 -13.72
C PRO A 168 -9.70 -23.13 -13.37
N PRO A 169 -11.04 -23.30 -13.34
CA PRO A 169 -11.98 -22.22 -13.07
C PRO A 169 -11.76 -21.60 -11.69
N ARG A 170 -11.72 -20.27 -11.66
CA ARG A 170 -11.62 -19.43 -10.46
C ARG A 170 -12.78 -19.74 -9.50
N ARG A 171 -12.47 -20.37 -8.35
CA ARG A 171 -13.37 -20.35 -7.19
C ARG A 171 -13.43 -18.92 -6.66
N GLY A 172 -14.65 -18.40 -6.55
CA GLY A 172 -14.91 -17.07 -6.00
C GLY A 172 -14.52 -16.95 -4.51
N PRO A 173 -14.49 -15.72 -3.98
CA PRO A 173 -14.08 -15.44 -2.61
C PRO A 173 -15.05 -16.09 -1.62
N GLN A 174 -14.50 -16.94 -0.76
CA GLN A 174 -15.19 -17.59 0.34
C GLN A 174 -15.40 -16.56 1.45
N GLN A 175 -16.64 -16.13 1.64
CA GLN A 175 -17.04 -15.24 2.74
C GLN A 175 -16.82 -15.95 4.08
N ASN A 176 -15.76 -15.57 4.79
CA ASN A 176 -15.54 -15.97 6.17
C ASN A 176 -16.42 -15.12 7.09
N ASN A 177 -17.60 -15.64 7.40
CA ASN A 177 -18.41 -15.19 8.53
C ASN A 177 -17.79 -15.73 9.82
N ASP A 178 -16.82 -15.03 10.41
CA ASP A 178 -16.41 -15.29 11.79
C ASP A 178 -17.06 -14.26 12.74
N ARG A 179 -18.23 -14.65 13.23
CA ARG A 179 -18.92 -14.01 14.36
C ARG A 179 -18.28 -14.51 15.65
N SER A 180 -17.25 -13.83 16.13
CA SER A 180 -16.78 -14.03 17.50
C SER A 180 -17.24 -12.87 18.40
N ARG A 181 -18.24 -13.23 19.20
CA ARG A 181 -19.02 -12.44 20.14
C ARG A 181 -18.13 -11.79 21.20
N GLY A 182 -18.31 -10.48 21.40
CA GLY A 182 -17.78 -9.76 22.55
C GLY A 182 -18.41 -10.25 23.87
N ALA A 183 -17.57 -10.54 24.85
CA ALA A 183 -17.97 -10.81 26.22
C ALA A 183 -17.92 -9.52 27.06
N PRO A 184 -18.93 -9.23 27.91
CA PRO A 184 -18.92 -8.04 28.77
C PRO A 184 -18.00 -8.23 29.99
N ARG A 185 -17.12 -7.25 30.22
CA ARG A 185 -16.29 -7.14 31.43
C ARG A 185 -17.17 -6.76 32.63
N ARG A 186 -17.22 -7.64 33.64
CA ARG A 186 -17.79 -7.37 34.96
C ARG A 186 -16.99 -6.28 35.68
N ARG A 187 -17.67 -5.19 36.06
CA ARG A 187 -17.20 -4.20 37.04
C ARG A 187 -17.16 -4.84 38.44
N GLY A 188 -15.97 -4.91 39.03
CA GLY A 188 -15.81 -5.13 40.47
C GLY A 188 -16.15 -3.84 41.22
N LYS A 189 -17.05 -3.95 42.20
CA LYS A 189 -17.24 -2.96 43.26
C LYS A 189 -16.20 -3.26 44.34
N HIS A 190 -15.38 -2.28 44.70
CA HIS A 190 -14.63 -2.31 45.96
C HIS A 190 -15.43 -1.54 47.01
N SER A 191 -15.67 -2.24 48.13
CA SER A 191 -16.00 -1.66 49.43
C SER A 191 -14.77 -1.09 50.10
#